data_AF-A0A534MRL1-F1
#
_entry.id   AF-A0A534MRL1-F1
#
_cell.length_a   1.000
_cell.length_b   1.000
_cell.length_c   1.000
_cell.angle_alpha   90.00
_cell.angle_beta   90.00
_cell.angle_gamma   90.00
#
_symmetry.space_group_name_H-M   'P 1'
#
loop_
_entity.id
_entity.type
_entity.pdbx_description
1 polymer ?
#
loop_
_entity_poly.entity_id
_entity_poly.type
_entity_poly.pdbx_seq_one_letter_code
_entity_poly.pdbx_strand_id
1 'polypeptide(L)'
;LIDDSGLFLDAFGGFPGVYSSYVHKRLGNPGLLKLLQDAKTRAATFETVFLLRQGGSHEVFHGECRGTIAAGERGTGGFGFDPIFVPEGAAKTFAEMTVTEKNRVSHRARAVAALLAHLRGPKQP
;
A
#
# COMPACT_ATOMS: atom_id res chain seq x y z
N LEU A 1 0.31 -18.58 -5.62
CA LEU A 1 -0.03 -17.31 -4.96
C LEU A 1 0.64 -16.22 -5.75
N ILE A 2 -0.10 -15.18 -6.13
CA ILE A 2 0.45 -13.96 -6.73
C ILE A 2 -0.03 -12.76 -5.93
N ASP A 3 0.72 -11.66 -5.97
CA ASP A 3 0.31 -10.39 -5.40
C ASP A 3 0.46 -9.23 -6.37
N ASP A 4 -0.38 -8.22 -6.18
CA ASP A 4 -0.19 -6.89 -6.76
C ASP A 4 -0.48 -5.83 -5.68
N SER A 5 0.16 -4.66 -5.78
CA SER A 5 0.00 -3.58 -4.80
C SER A 5 0.17 -2.22 -5.43
N GLY A 6 -0.61 -1.25 -4.96
CA GLY A 6 -0.61 0.12 -5.48
C GLY A 6 -0.91 1.17 -4.43
N LEU A 7 -0.43 2.39 -4.70
CA LEU A 7 -0.80 3.62 -4.03
C LEU A 7 -1.89 4.32 -4.83
N PHE A 8 -3.01 4.61 -4.20
CA PHE A 8 -4.17 5.26 -4.79
C PHE A 8 -4.32 6.64 -4.15
N LEU A 9 -4.23 7.70 -4.96
CA LEU A 9 -4.37 9.08 -4.48
C LEU A 9 -5.78 9.59 -4.77
N ASP A 10 -6.48 10.04 -3.73
CA ASP A 10 -7.86 10.55 -3.87
C ASP A 10 -7.91 11.77 -4.80
N ALA A 11 -6.88 12.62 -4.74
CA ALA A 11 -6.74 13.81 -5.57
C ALA A 11 -6.75 13.53 -7.08
N PHE A 12 -6.39 12.31 -7.49
CA PHE A 12 -6.29 11.90 -8.89
C PHE A 12 -7.18 10.71 -9.22
N GLY A 13 -8.30 10.54 -8.48
CA GLY A 13 -9.26 9.46 -8.74
C GLY A 13 -8.64 8.07 -8.62
N GLY A 14 -7.62 7.90 -7.76
CA GLY A 14 -6.92 6.64 -7.55
C GLY A 14 -5.63 6.44 -8.34
N PHE A 15 -5.25 7.36 -9.25
CA PHE A 15 -3.91 7.33 -9.86
C PHE A 15 -2.82 7.58 -8.78
N PRO A 16 -1.65 6.89 -8.79
CA PRO A 16 -1.15 5.98 -9.82
C PRO A 16 -1.74 4.57 -9.82
N GLY A 17 -2.31 4.09 -8.71
CA GLY A 17 -2.97 2.80 -8.60
C GLY A 17 -2.08 1.65 -9.04
N VAL A 18 -2.57 0.80 -9.95
CA VAL A 18 -1.81 -0.32 -10.54
C VAL A 18 -0.52 0.11 -11.26
N TYR A 19 -0.40 1.38 -11.66
CA TYR A 19 0.81 1.92 -12.30
C TYR A 19 1.83 2.46 -11.29
N SER A 20 1.66 2.20 -10.00
CA SER A 20 2.51 2.73 -8.92
C SER A 20 4.01 2.53 -9.16
N SER A 21 4.42 1.31 -9.54
CA SER A 21 5.84 1.01 -9.82
C SER A 21 6.38 1.82 -11.01
N TYR A 22 5.59 1.94 -12.08
CA TYR A 22 5.96 2.72 -13.25
C TYR A 22 6.08 4.21 -12.91
N VAL A 23 5.08 4.76 -12.23
CA VAL A 23 5.06 6.18 -11.84
C VAL A 23 6.19 6.50 -10.88
N HIS A 24 6.46 5.64 -9.89
CA HIS A 24 7.61 5.80 -9.00
C HIS A 24 8.93 5.78 -9.78
N LYS A 25 9.09 4.87 -10.75
CA LYS A 25 10.31 4.80 -11.57
C LYS A 25 10.51 6.04 -12.45
N ARG A 26 9.45 6.70 -12.89
CA ARG A 26 9.52 7.86 -13.80
C ARG A 26 9.58 9.19 -13.08
N LEU A 27 8.86 9.33 -11.97
CA LEU A 27 8.71 10.60 -11.25
C LEU A 27 9.43 10.61 -9.90
N GLY A 28 9.61 9.44 -9.29
CA GLY A 28 10.01 9.31 -7.89
C GLY A 28 9.01 9.97 -6.93
N ASN A 29 9.38 9.97 -5.65
CA ASN A 29 8.67 10.73 -4.63
C ASN A 29 8.64 12.25 -4.92
N PRO A 30 9.74 12.90 -5.37
CA PRO A 30 9.71 14.34 -5.64
C PRO A 30 8.70 14.74 -6.72
N GLY A 31 8.60 13.95 -7.79
CA GLY A 31 7.65 14.22 -8.86
C GLY A 31 6.19 14.03 -8.41
N LEU A 32 5.90 13.01 -7.60
CA LEU A 32 4.56 12.83 -7.02
C LEU A 32 4.19 13.96 -6.05
N LEU A 33 5.13 14.38 -5.20
CA LEU A 33 4.95 15.51 -4.28
C LEU A 33 4.64 16.81 -5.04
N LYS A 34 5.34 17.05 -6.16
CA LYS A 34 5.10 18.19 -7.05
C LYS A 34 3.70 18.15 -7.68
N LEU A 35 3.24 16.99 -8.13
CA LEU A 35 1.88 16.84 -8.65
C LEU A 35 0.81 17.17 -7.59
N LEU A 36 1.09 16.85 -6.33
CA LEU A 36 0.19 17.09 -5.20
C LEU A 36 0.31 18.50 -4.59
N GLN A 37 1.14 19.40 -5.16
CA GLN A 37 1.39 20.72 -4.57
C GLN A 37 0.11 21.56 -4.45
N ASP A 38 -0.75 21.53 -5.47
CA ASP A 38 -2.01 22.28 -5.53
C ASP A 38 -3.25 21.38 -5.33
N ALA A 39 -3.04 20.15 -4.87
CA ALA A 39 -4.13 19.21 -4.68
C ALA A 39 -4.99 19.59 -3.48
N LYS A 40 -6.32 19.54 -3.64
CA LYS A 40 -7.30 19.83 -2.57
C LYS A 40 -7.25 18.81 -1.42
N THR A 41 -6.70 17.63 -1.67
CA THR A 41 -6.53 16.57 -0.68
C THR A 41 -5.20 15.86 -0.91
N ARG A 42 -4.65 15.33 0.17
CA ARG A 42 -3.47 14.44 0.15
C ARG A 42 -3.82 13.05 0.69
N ALA A 43 -5.11 12.75 0.85
CA ALA A 43 -5.59 11.45 1.23
C ALA A 43 -5.15 10.40 0.19
N ALA A 44 -4.72 9.26 0.70
CA ALA A 44 -4.21 8.17 -0.11
C ALA A 44 -4.46 6.83 0.57
N THR A 45 -4.58 5.79 -0.24
CA THR A 45 -4.72 4.42 0.24
C THR A 45 -3.67 3.56 -0.43
N PHE A 46 -2.93 2.79 0.35
CA PHE A 46 -2.19 1.66 -0.18
C PHE A 46 -3.08 0.42 -0.16
N GLU A 47 -3.09 -0.34 -1.26
CA GLU A 47 -3.81 -1.61 -1.34
C GLU A 47 -2.86 -2.74 -1.78
N THR A 48 -3.06 -3.93 -1.22
CA THR A 48 -2.48 -5.19 -1.67
C THR A 48 -3.62 -6.16 -1.97
N VAL A 49 -3.52 -6.84 -3.12
CA VAL A 49 -4.38 -7.94 -3.50
C VAL A 49 -3.54 -9.20 -3.65
N PHE A 50 -3.94 -10.28 -2.98
CA PHE A 50 -3.38 -11.61 -3.16
C PHE A 50 -4.39 -12.49 -3.90
N LEU A 51 -3.92 -13.22 -4.92
CA LEU A 51 -4.70 -14.26 -5.57
C LEU A 51 -4.07 -15.62 -5.31
N LEU A 52 -4.83 -16.50 -4.66
CA LEU A 52 -4.47 -17.88 -4.41
C LEU A 52 -5.24 -18.78 -5.37
N ARG A 53 -4.52 -19.57 -6.18
CA ARG A 53 -5.11 -20.62 -7.00
C ARG A 53 -4.80 -21.98 -6.40
N GLN A 54 -5.82 -22.79 -6.15
CA GLN A 54 -5.69 -24.17 -5.67
C GLN A 54 -6.52 -25.07 -6.58
N GLY A 55 -5.86 -25.92 -7.37
CA GLY A 55 -6.52 -26.73 -8.37
C GLY A 55 -7.27 -25.88 -9.41
N GLY A 56 -8.59 -26.09 -9.51
CA GLY A 56 -9.48 -25.40 -10.46
C GLY A 56 -10.04 -24.06 -9.96
N SER A 57 -9.98 -23.77 -8.66
CA SER A 57 -10.56 -22.56 -8.06
C SER A 57 -9.50 -21.49 -7.76
N HIS A 58 -9.96 -20.25 -7.62
CA HIS A 58 -9.13 -19.15 -7.12
C HIS A 58 -9.89 -18.32 -6.08
N GLU A 59 -9.14 -17.75 -5.15
CA GLU A 59 -9.63 -16.86 -4.10
C GLU A 59 -8.76 -15.62 -4.04
N VAL A 60 -9.38 -14.50 -3.67
CA VAL A 60 -8.76 -13.18 -3.64
C VAL A 60 -8.81 -12.63 -2.22
N PHE A 61 -7.68 -12.11 -1.73
CA PHE A 61 -7.55 -11.52 -0.40
C PHE A 61 -7.07 -10.08 -0.53
N HIS A 62 -7.76 -9.17 0.13
CA HIS A 62 -7.50 -7.74 0.06
C HIS A 62 -6.93 -7.25 1.38
N GLY A 63 -6.02 -6.29 1.30
CA GLY A 63 -5.57 -5.52 2.45
C GLY A 63 -5.37 -4.08 2.04
N GLU A 64 -6.00 -3.17 2.76
CA GLU A 64 -5.91 -1.72 2.53
C GLU A 64 -5.26 -1.02 3.73
N CYS A 65 -4.59 0.09 3.49
CA CYS A 65 -4.07 0.97 4.52
C CYS A 65 -4.30 2.41 4.08
N ARG A 66 -5.25 3.08 4.73
CA ARG A 66 -5.53 4.49 4.51
C ARG A 66 -4.49 5.36 5.19
N GLY A 67 -4.28 6.55 4.63
CA GLY A 67 -3.31 7.49 5.12
C GLY A 67 -3.32 8.79 4.32
N THR A 68 -2.21 9.52 4.43
CA THR A 68 -2.00 10.77 3.72
C THR A 68 -0.58 10.85 3.18
N ILE A 69 -0.40 11.62 2.11
CA ILE A 69 0.93 11.91 1.58
C ILE A 69 1.55 13.08 2.36
N ALA A 70 2.72 12.87 2.95
CA ALA A 70 3.51 13.89 3.62
C ALA A 70 3.90 15.05 2.68
N ALA A 71 4.20 16.23 3.22
CA ALA A 71 4.66 17.37 2.42
C ALA A 71 6.06 17.18 1.82
N GLY A 72 6.86 16.27 2.37
CA GLY A 72 8.22 15.95 1.93
C GLY A 72 8.61 14.54 2.35
N GLU A 73 9.68 14.03 1.76
CA GLU A 73 10.23 12.71 2.09
C GLU A 73 10.80 12.70 3.51
N ARG A 74 10.50 11.64 4.26
CA ARG A 74 11.08 11.37 5.58
C ARG A 74 11.37 9.89 5.73
N GLY A 75 12.43 9.58 6.47
CA GLY A 75 12.88 8.21 6.72
C GLY A 75 13.79 7.65 5.62
N THR A 76 14.51 6.59 5.94
CA THR A 76 15.49 5.94 5.06
C THR A 76 15.20 4.46 4.80
N GLY A 77 14.19 3.91 5.47
CA GLY A 77 13.76 2.53 5.30
C GLY A 77 12.74 2.35 4.17
N GLY A 78 12.32 1.11 3.97
CA GLY A 78 11.24 0.80 3.03
C GLY A 78 11.63 0.94 1.57
N PHE A 79 10.62 1.12 0.71
CA PHE A 79 10.78 1.26 -0.74
C PHE A 79 9.63 2.04 -1.38
N GLY A 80 9.81 2.48 -2.63
CA GLY A 80 8.77 3.17 -3.39
C GLY A 80 8.31 4.44 -2.68
N PHE A 81 6.99 4.57 -2.50
CA PHE A 81 6.37 5.72 -1.85
C PHE A 81 6.37 5.68 -0.31
N ASP A 82 7.04 4.69 0.31
CA ASP A 82 7.16 4.61 1.77
C ASP A 82 7.67 5.92 2.42
N PRO A 83 8.64 6.66 1.84
CA PRO A 83 9.13 7.92 2.42
C PRO A 83 8.13 9.06 2.44
N ILE A 84 7.02 8.95 1.72
CA ILE A 84 6.00 10.02 1.65
C ILE A 84 4.63 9.58 2.14
N PHE A 85 4.42 8.30 2.46
CA PHE A 85 3.13 7.83 2.93
C PHE A 85 3.08 7.76 4.46
N VAL A 86 2.12 8.46 5.07
CA VAL A 86 1.83 8.43 6.50
C VAL A 86 0.52 7.67 6.72
N PRO A 87 0.54 6.47 7.32
CA PRO A 87 -0.69 5.74 7.60
C PRO A 87 -1.55 6.48 8.63
N GLU A 88 -2.86 6.30 8.53
CA GLU A 88 -3.83 6.91 9.43
C GLU A 88 -3.52 6.59 10.90
N GLY A 89 -3.60 7.61 11.77
CA GLY A 89 -3.27 7.48 13.19
C GLY A 89 -1.77 7.48 13.52
N ALA A 90 -0.87 7.63 12.54
CA ALA A 90 0.57 7.76 12.77
C ALA A 90 1.10 9.16 12.42
N ALA A 91 2.25 9.52 13.00
CA ALA A 91 3.04 10.69 12.60
C ALA A 91 4.21 10.34 11.67
N LYS A 92 4.68 9.09 11.75
CA LYS A 92 5.80 8.56 10.98
C LYS A 92 5.36 8.17 9.57
N THR A 93 6.19 8.43 8.57
CA THR A 93 6.04 7.78 7.25
C THR A 93 6.36 6.28 7.37
N PHE A 94 5.98 5.48 6.37
CA PHE A 94 6.39 4.07 6.35
C PHE A 94 7.92 3.88 6.33
N ALA A 95 8.68 4.81 5.74
CA ALA A 95 10.14 4.74 5.75
C ALA A 95 10.78 5.10 7.10
N GLU A 96 10.04 5.77 7.99
CA GLU A 96 10.45 6.07 9.38
C GLU A 96 10.07 4.92 10.35
N MET A 97 9.27 3.96 9.90
CA MET A 97 8.85 2.81 10.70
C MET A 97 9.84 1.65 10.56
N THR A 98 10.08 0.97 11.68
CA THR A 98 10.66 -0.38 11.64
C THR A 98 9.74 -1.35 10.92
N VAL A 99 10.29 -2.46 10.44
CA VAL A 99 9.51 -3.54 9.80
C VAL A 99 8.37 -4.01 10.73
N THR A 100 8.64 -4.14 12.02
CA THR A 100 7.64 -4.55 13.02
C THR A 100 6.51 -3.52 13.17
N GLU A 101 6.82 -2.22 13.24
CA GLU A 101 5.81 -1.16 13.28
C GLU A 101 4.97 -1.15 12.01
N LYS A 102 5.61 -1.19 10.83
CA LYS A 102 4.92 -1.20 9.53
C LYS A 102 4.00 -2.41 9.38
N ASN A 103 4.46 -3.60 9.80
CA ASN A 103 3.67 -4.83 9.70
C ASN A 103 2.41 -4.82 10.56
N ARG A 104 2.29 -3.95 11.57
CA ARG A 104 1.05 -3.83 12.36
C ARG A 104 -0.08 -3.14 11.59
N VAL A 105 0.26 -2.27 10.64
CA VAL A 105 -0.72 -1.39 9.99
C VAL A 105 -0.78 -1.51 8.48
N SER A 106 0.24 -2.09 7.84
CA SER A 106 0.37 -2.10 6.38
C SER A 106 -0.71 -2.92 5.67
N HIS A 107 -1.06 -2.43 4.48
CA HIS A 107 -1.91 -3.07 3.48
C HIS A 107 -1.51 -4.54 3.22
N ARG A 108 -0.22 -4.79 2.96
CA ARG A 108 0.29 -6.16 2.74
C ARG A 108 0.11 -7.07 3.96
N ALA A 109 0.39 -6.59 5.17
CA ALA A 109 0.19 -7.39 6.38
C ALA A 109 -1.28 -7.73 6.61
N ARG A 110 -2.20 -6.81 6.29
CA ARG A 110 -3.65 -7.05 6.31
C ARG A 110 -4.08 -8.10 5.28
N ALA A 111 -3.53 -8.05 4.06
CA ALA A 111 -3.78 -9.07 3.03
C ALA A 111 -3.24 -10.45 3.45
N VAL A 112 -2.05 -10.50 4.07
CA VAL A 112 -1.49 -11.71 4.68
C VAL A 112 -2.41 -12.25 5.78
N ALA A 113 -2.92 -11.39 6.66
CA ALA A 113 -3.82 -11.81 7.73
C ALA A 113 -5.11 -12.44 7.18
N ALA A 114 -5.70 -11.86 6.14
CA ALA A 114 -6.86 -12.41 5.45
C ALA A 114 -6.57 -13.78 4.82
N LEU A 115 -5.43 -13.91 4.12
CA LEU A 115 -4.98 -15.18 3.55
C LEU A 115 -4.74 -16.24 4.65
N LEU A 116 -4.07 -15.88 5.75
CA LEU A 116 -3.80 -16.79 6.85
C LEU A 116 -5.08 -17.27 7.54
N ALA A 117 -6.08 -16.40 7.68
CA ALA A 117 -7.38 -16.78 8.22
C ALA A 117 -8.05 -17.85 7.36
N HIS A 118 -7.99 -17.69 6.03
CA HIS A 118 -8.48 -18.70 5.08
C HIS A 118 -7.70 -20.02 5.19
N LEU A 119 -6.36 -19.98 5.16
CA LEU A 119 -5.52 -21.19 5.20
C LEU A 119 -5.62 -21.98 6.50
N ARG A 120 -5.97 -21.31 7.62
CA ARG A 120 -6.19 -21.94 8.93
C ARG A 120 -7.62 -22.43 9.13
N GLY A 121 -8.54 -22.06 8.25
CA GLY A 121 -9.90 -22.56 8.25
C GLY A 121 -9.98 -24.05 7.93
N PRO A 122 -11.11 -24.72 8.24
CA PRO A 122 -11.31 -26.11 7.83
C PRO A 122 -11.20 -26.21 6.31
N LYS A 123 -10.39 -27.17 5.83
CA LYS A 123 -10.32 -27.48 4.40
C LYS A 123 -11.70 -27.92 3.93
N GLN A 124 -12.23 -27.28 2.88
CA GLN A 124 -13.40 -27.83 2.19
C GLN A 124 -13.03 -29.23 1.65
N PRO A 125 -13.91 -30.23 1.84
CA PRO A 125 -13.64 -31.61 1.46
C PRO A 125 -13.43 -31.80 -0.04
#